data_AF-A0A1V5IIQ9-F1
#
_entry.id   AF-A0A1V5IIQ9-F1
#
_cell.length_a   1.000
_cell.length_b   1.000
_cell.length_c   1.000
_cell.angle_alpha   90.00
_cell.angle_beta   90.00
_cell.angle_gamma   90.00
#
_symmetry.space_group_name_H-M   'P 1'
#
loop_
_entity.id
_entity.type
_entity.pdbx_description
1 polymer ?
#
loop_
_entity_poly.entity_id
_entity_poly.type
_entity_poly.pdbx_seq_one_letter_code
_entity_poly.pdbx_strand_id
1 'polypeptide(L)'
;MNSSAVVNDVEPFFARHAGVRAVFFNGRTARGLRDRRVEGSQALPTGLVLATLPSTSPANAALTLAQKTAAWRQVVATAAGDPP
;
A
#
# COMPACT_ATOMS: atom_id res chain seq x y z
N MET A 1 18.57 14.09 -8.94
CA MET A 1 17.49 13.16 -8.57
C MET A 1 17.88 11.76 -9.05
N ASN A 2 18.54 10.94 -8.23
CA ASN A 2 18.83 9.54 -8.57
C ASN A 2 17.56 8.71 -8.44
N SER A 3 16.90 8.42 -9.55
CA SER A 3 15.60 7.74 -9.53
C SER A 3 15.72 6.30 -10.01
N SER A 4 16.49 5.47 -9.30
CA SER A 4 16.65 4.02 -9.59
C SER A 4 15.41 3.18 -9.22
N ALA A 5 14.32 3.80 -8.76
CA ALA A 5 13.10 3.11 -8.38
C ALA A 5 12.42 2.47 -9.61
N VAL A 6 12.57 1.16 -9.77
CA VAL A 6 11.85 0.37 -10.78
C VAL A 6 10.51 -0.07 -10.18
N VAL A 7 9.43 0.09 -10.94
CA VAL A 7 8.10 -0.37 -10.57
C VAL A 7 8.03 -1.89 -10.74
N ASN A 8 7.44 -2.58 -9.76
CA ASN A 8 7.12 -4.00 -9.90
C ASN A 8 5.95 -4.18 -10.88
N ASP A 9 6.02 -5.22 -11.70
CA ASP A 9 4.87 -5.69 -12.48
C ASP A 9 3.91 -6.46 -11.56
N VAL A 10 2.84 -5.79 -11.13
CA VAL A 10 1.89 -6.32 -10.14
C VAL A 10 0.60 -6.83 -10.77
N GLU A 11 0.34 -6.55 -12.04
CA GLU A 11 -0.85 -7.02 -12.73
C GLU A 11 -0.92 -8.57 -12.80
N PRO A 12 0.15 -9.31 -13.19
CA PRO A 12 0.14 -10.77 -13.14
C PRO A 12 -0.01 -11.34 -11.72
N PHE A 13 0.47 -10.60 -10.72
CA PHE A 13 0.32 -10.99 -9.32
C PHE A 13 -1.16 -10.96 -8.91
N PHE A 14 -1.87 -9.87 -9.21
CA PHE A 14 -3.29 -9.77 -8.90
C PHE A 14 -4.15 -10.75 -9.70
N ALA A 15 -3.81 -11.00 -10.96
CA ALA A 15 -4.49 -12.01 -11.78
C ALA A 15 -4.38 -13.43 -11.18
N ARG A 16 -3.21 -13.78 -10.62
CA ARG A 16 -2.97 -15.08 -9.99
C ARG A 16 -3.52 -15.18 -8.56
N HIS A 17 -3.74 -14.05 -7.89
CA HIS A 17 -4.17 -13.99 -6.50
C HIS A 17 -5.49 -13.22 -6.35
N ALA A 18 -6.57 -13.74 -6.93
CA ALA A 18 -7.90 -13.11 -6.91
C ALA A 18 -8.49 -12.86 -5.50
N GLY A 19 -7.95 -13.52 -4.46
CA GLY A 19 -8.32 -13.28 -3.07
C GLY A 19 -7.73 -12.01 -2.45
N VAL A 20 -6.81 -11.32 -3.13
CA VAL A 20 -6.23 -10.07 -2.63
C VAL A 20 -7.23 -8.95 -2.83
N ARG A 21 -7.70 -8.37 -1.72
CA ARG A 21 -8.75 -7.33 -1.71
C ARG A 21 -8.27 -5.94 -1.33
N ALA A 22 -7.05 -5.81 -0.81
CA ALA A 22 -6.51 -4.53 -0.36
C ALA A 22 -5.00 -4.41 -0.53
N VAL A 23 -4.53 -3.19 -0.76
CA VAL A 23 -3.11 -2.80 -0.76
C VAL A 23 -2.92 -1.62 0.19
N PHE A 24 -2.02 -1.79 1.15
CA PHE A 24 -1.64 -0.77 2.11
C PHE A 24 -0.24 -0.23 1.79
N PHE A 25 -0.15 1.04 1.39
CA PHE A 25 1.13 1.70 1.09
C PHE A 25 1.86 2.07 2.38
N ASN A 26 3.10 1.59 2.53
CA ASN A 26 3.97 1.90 3.66
C ASN A 26 4.58 3.31 3.51
N GLY A 27 3.80 4.34 3.84
CA GLY A 27 4.18 5.74 3.78
C GLY A 27 3.83 6.44 2.46
N ARG A 28 3.78 7.78 2.51
CA ARG A 28 3.38 8.63 1.37
C ARG A 28 4.30 8.51 0.16
N THR A 29 5.58 8.20 0.35
CA THR A 29 6.53 7.99 -0.76
C THR A 29 6.11 6.79 -1.62
N ALA A 30 5.69 5.68 -1.01
CA ALA A 30 5.23 4.51 -1.74
C ALA A 30 3.97 4.82 -2.56
N ARG A 31 3.01 5.56 -1.96
CA ARG A 31 1.81 6.02 -2.68
C ARG A 31 2.14 6.94 -3.84
N GLY A 32 3.01 7.93 -3.62
CA GLY A 32 3.41 8.87 -4.66
C GLY A 32 4.17 8.22 -5.82
N LEU A 33 4.97 7.18 -5.56
CA LEU A 33 5.60 6.38 -6.62
C LEU A 33 4.57 5.58 -7.41
N ARG A 34 3.57 4.99 -6.74
CA ARG A 34 2.44 4.31 -7.41
C ARG A 34 1.70 5.27 -8.32
N ASP A 35 1.31 6.44 -7.83
CA ASP A 35 0.52 7.41 -8.59
C ASP A 35 1.31 7.95 -9.79
N ARG A 36 2.61 8.19 -9.63
CA ARG A 36 3.44 8.74 -10.72
C ARG A 36 3.88 7.72 -11.77
N ARG A 37 3.97 6.43 -11.43
CA ARG A 37 4.64 5.43 -12.28
C ARG A 37 3.79 4.21 -12.62
N VAL A 38 2.70 3.98 -11.90
CA VAL A 38 1.84 2.77 -12.04
C VAL A 38 0.43 3.14 -12.49
N GLU A 39 -0.07 4.32 -12.10
CA GLU A 39 -1.39 4.77 -12.52
C GLU A 39 -1.49 4.87 -14.04
N GLY A 40 -2.40 4.07 -14.62
CA GLY A 40 -2.61 3.99 -16.07
C GLY A 40 -1.66 3.07 -16.83
N SER A 41 -0.62 2.50 -16.19
CA SER A 41 0.32 1.57 -16.83
C SER A 41 0.09 0.11 -16.48
N GLN A 42 -0.61 -0.19 -15.39
CA GLN A 42 -0.99 -1.54 -14.98
C GLN A 42 -2.45 -1.57 -14.50
N ALA A 43 -3.19 -2.61 -14.88
CA ALA A 43 -4.56 -2.80 -14.43
C ALA A 43 -4.59 -3.40 -13.01
N LEU A 44 -5.40 -2.80 -12.13
CA LEU A 44 -5.69 -3.36 -10.80
C LEU A 44 -7.11 -3.94 -10.80
N PRO A 45 -7.36 -4.98 -9.98
CA PRO A 45 -8.70 -5.53 -9.82
C PRO A 45 -9.73 -4.46 -9.44
N THR A 46 -10.92 -4.57 -10.02
CA THR A 46 -12.06 -3.72 -9.62
C THR A 46 -12.41 -4.01 -8.17
N GLY A 47 -12.63 -2.95 -7.38
CA GLY A 47 -12.94 -3.08 -5.95
C GLY A 47 -11.73 -3.33 -5.04
N LEU A 48 -10.50 -3.31 -5.59
CA LEU A 48 -9.29 -3.35 -4.77
C LEU A 48 -9.20 -2.08 -3.89
N VAL A 49 -9.17 -2.27 -2.58
CA VAL A 49 -8.97 -1.18 -1.64
C VAL A 49 -7.52 -0.70 -1.69
N LEU A 50 -7.33 0.61 -1.78
CA LEU A 50 -6.01 1.25 -1.72
C LEU A 50 -5.96 2.22 -0.53
N ALA A 51 -5.12 1.94 0.46
CA ALA A 51 -4.97 2.79 1.64
C ALA A 51 -3.49 3.11 1.92
N THR A 52 -3.20 4.28 2.50
CA THR A 52 -1.82 4.67 2.85
C THR A 52 -1.67 4.69 4.36
N LEU A 53 -0.68 3.96 4.88
CA LEU A 53 -0.37 3.88 6.30
C LEU A 53 0.92 4.61 6.63
N PRO A 54 1.14 4.97 7.91
CA PRO A 54 2.42 5.53 8.34
C PRO A 54 3.58 4.60 8.02
N SER A 55 4.71 5.19 7.65
CA SER A 55 5.91 4.41 7.39
C SER A 55 6.35 3.63 8.63
N THR A 56 6.65 2.34 8.47
CA THR A 56 7.25 1.49 9.52
C THR A 56 8.73 1.80 9.76
N SER A 57 9.36 2.64 8.91
CA SER A 57 10.74 3.07 9.11
C SER A 57 10.88 3.91 10.40
N PRO A 58 11.98 3.74 11.16
CA PRO A 58 12.29 4.56 12.33
C PRO A 58 12.60 6.01 11.95
N ALA A 59 12.94 6.29 10.68
CA ALA A 59 13.28 7.62 10.19
C ALA A 59 12.12 8.65 10.31
N ASN A 60 10.88 8.17 10.45
CA ASN A 60 9.73 9.04 10.70
C ASN A 60 9.45 9.11 12.21
N ALA A 61 10.16 10.00 12.90
CA ALA A 61 10.09 10.22 14.36
C ALA A 61 8.83 10.96 14.83
N ALA A 62 8.00 11.46 13.90
CA ALA A 62 6.77 12.20 14.20
C ALA A 62 5.68 11.34 14.87
N LEU A 63 5.78 10.00 14.78
CA LEU A 63 4.83 9.08 15.39
C LEU A 63 5.55 8.07 16.27
N THR A 64 5.01 7.87 17.47
CA THR A 64 5.41 6.79 18.38
C THR A 64 5.11 5.42 17.78
N LEU A 65 5.76 4.38 18.28
CA LEU A 65 5.46 3.00 17.91
C LEU A 65 3.98 2.67 18.13
N ALA A 66 3.40 3.09 19.25
CA ALA A 66 1.99 2.86 19.56
C ALA A 66 1.04 3.49 18.52
N GLN A 67 1.32 4.71 18.09
CA GLN A 67 0.53 5.39 17.04
C GLN A 67 0.67 4.69 15.69
N LYS A 68 1.89 4.22 15.33
CA LYS A 68 2.10 3.41 14.12
C LYS A 68 1.29 2.12 14.21
N THR A 69 1.41 1.37 15.31
CA THR A 69 0.65 0.13 15.52
C THR A 69 -0.85 0.36 15.46
N ALA A 70 -1.36 1.41 16.09
CA ALA A 70 -2.79 1.75 16.04
C ALA A 70 -3.27 1.98 14.61
N ALA A 71 -2.51 2.72 13.79
CA ALA A 71 -2.85 2.93 12.38
C ALA A 71 -2.83 1.61 11.59
N TRP A 72 -1.88 0.73 11.86
CA TRP A 72 -1.73 -0.55 11.15
C TRP A 72 -2.77 -1.62 11.56
N ARG A 73 -3.46 -1.47 12.71
CA ARG A 73 -4.52 -2.41 13.13
C ARG A 73 -5.67 -2.53 12.11
N GLN A 74 -5.91 -1.50 11.29
CA GLN A 74 -6.95 -1.56 10.25
C GLN A 74 -6.74 -2.70 9.25
N VAL A 75 -5.48 -3.13 9.02
CA VAL A 75 -5.18 -4.26 8.11
C VAL A 75 -5.85 -5.55 8.58
N VAL A 76 -5.95 -5.76 9.90
CA VAL A 76 -6.60 -6.95 10.48
C VAL A 76 -8.10 -6.93 10.24
N ALA A 77 -8.75 -5.78 10.41
CA ALA A 77 -10.19 -5.62 10.14
C ALA A 77 -10.49 -5.85 8.64
N THR A 78 -9.70 -5.24 7.75
CA THR A 78 -9.86 -5.45 6.30
C THR A 78 -9.63 -6.90 5.88
N ALA A 79 -8.69 -7.61 6.52
CA ALA A 79 -8.49 -9.03 6.27
C ALA A 79 -9.69 -9.89 6.71
N ALA A 80 -10.35 -9.51 7.81
CA ALA A 80 -11.56 -10.17 8.31
C ALA A 80 -12.81 -9.93 7.44
N GLY A 81 -12.75 -8.97 6.51
CA GLY A 81 -13.85 -8.64 5.59
C GLY A 81 -14.59 -7.35 5.94
N ASP A 82 -14.14 -6.62 6.96
CA ASP A 82 -14.68 -5.29 7.25
C ASP A 82 -14.12 -4.28 6.23
N PRO A 83 -14.96 -3.42 5.62
CA PRO A 83 -14.43 -2.33 4.81
C PRO A 83 -13.55 -1.41 5.69
N PRO A 84 -12.41 -0.92 5.18
CA PRO A 84 -11.56 0.02 5.89
C PRO A 84 -12.19 1.41 6.07
#